data_AF-R7D1S9-F1
#
_entry.id   AF-R7D1S9-F1
#
_cell.length_a   1.000
_cell.length_b   1.000
_cell.length_c   1.000
_cell.angle_alpha   90.00
_cell.angle_beta   90.00
_cell.angle_gamma   90.00
#
_symmetry.space_group_name_H-M   'P 1'
#
loop_
_entity.id
_entity.type
_entity.pdbx_description
1 polymer ?
#
loop_
_entity_poly.entity_id
_entity_poly.type
_entity_poly.pdbx_seq_one_letter_code
_entity_poly.pdbx_strand_id
1 'polypeptide(L)'
;MIDFDEYLHQSEPDKRAKSYAWQTAIGLQAVDGLKTSDYLLDTVRKDIEGEIDIDEVSRLIHSYYESKGIHTEEDEEQHEADKASVNIRRLLTEQTFAFTLVGLTSIHRRIFDGIFKFAGQIRDYNISKREWVLRGESVLYVSAPDIRRAIEYDLEQERQFDYSGVNPEGFIRHFARFIAGLWQIHPFGEGNTRTTAVFAIKYLRSMGFHIENDLFAKHAWYFRNALVRANYQNIQKGITANREYLERFLRNLLMGEQNELRNRYLLVNAPEKLPDPTSNPTSYPTSNPTSNDSHWNIPNENVHRLIEVLNRQQLSVKSMLAALGLKNRESFIDTYLTPAMQEGVVAMLYPDKPKHPRQKYLLTAKGLALLTEKTKG
;
A
#
# COMPACT_ATOMS: atom_id res chain seq x y z
N MET A 1 -3.30 -6.28 17.41
CA MET A 1 -2.12 -6.96 16.84
C MET A 1 -2.15 -8.34 17.46
N ILE A 2 -2.64 -9.33 16.72
CA ILE A 2 -2.63 -10.71 17.21
C ILE A 2 -1.20 -11.19 17.02
N ASP A 3 -0.56 -11.46 18.14
CA ASP A 3 0.87 -11.59 18.21
C ASP A 3 1.24 -13.06 18.04
N PHE A 4 1.70 -13.42 16.84
CA PHE A 4 2.30 -14.73 16.60
C PHE A 4 3.74 -14.78 17.14
N ASP A 5 4.22 -13.75 17.86
CA ASP A 5 5.55 -13.72 18.47
C ASP A 5 5.75 -14.88 19.47
N GLU A 6 4.67 -15.44 20.06
CA GLU A 6 4.74 -16.67 20.86
C GLU A 6 5.34 -17.86 20.08
N TYR A 7 5.08 -17.94 18.76
CA TYR A 7 5.64 -18.97 17.89
C TYR A 7 7.07 -18.66 17.43
N LEU A 8 7.54 -17.41 17.58
CA LEU A 8 8.92 -17.05 17.24
C LEU A 8 9.93 -17.61 18.26
N HIS A 9 9.47 -17.87 19.48
CA HIS A 9 10.26 -18.47 20.56
C HIS A 9 10.23 -20.00 20.59
N GLN A 10 9.53 -20.66 19.66
CA GLN A 10 9.50 -22.12 19.59
C GLN A 10 10.80 -22.70 19.04
N SER A 11 11.19 -23.87 19.57
CA SER A 11 12.39 -24.61 19.18
C SER A 11 12.23 -25.42 17.88
N GLU A 12 11.00 -25.61 17.38
CA GLU A 12 10.73 -26.37 16.16
C GLU A 12 10.95 -25.53 14.89
N PRO A 13 11.96 -25.86 14.04
CA PRO A 13 12.31 -25.03 12.89
C PRO A 13 11.20 -24.86 11.86
N ASP A 14 10.37 -25.89 11.68
CA ASP A 14 9.26 -25.87 10.70
C ASP A 14 8.14 -24.91 11.13
N LYS A 15 7.74 -24.95 12.41
CA LYS A 15 6.74 -24.04 12.97
C LYS A 15 7.21 -22.59 12.93
N ARG A 16 8.49 -22.36 13.26
CA ARG A 16 9.10 -21.03 13.16
C ARG A 16 9.10 -20.51 11.72
N ALA A 17 9.48 -21.33 10.75
CA ALA A 17 9.46 -20.96 9.33
C ALA A 17 8.05 -20.64 8.81
N LYS A 18 7.04 -21.44 9.19
CA LYS A 18 5.62 -21.18 8.89
C LYS A 18 5.14 -19.88 9.51
N SER A 19 5.45 -19.65 10.78
CA SER A 19 5.10 -18.42 11.50
C SER A 19 5.67 -17.19 10.79
N TYR A 20 6.96 -17.17 10.44
CA TYR A 20 7.56 -16.07 9.69
C TYR A 20 6.87 -15.82 8.34
N ALA A 21 6.59 -16.88 7.58
CA ALA A 21 5.91 -16.76 6.30
C ALA A 21 4.51 -16.15 6.45
N TRP A 22 3.74 -16.58 7.45
CA TRP A 22 2.41 -16.04 7.74
C TRP A 22 2.45 -14.59 8.21
N GLN A 23 3.32 -14.26 9.17
CA GLN A 23 3.46 -12.89 9.65
C GLN A 23 3.78 -11.93 8.50
N THR A 24 4.69 -12.33 7.60
CA THR A 24 5.03 -11.55 6.40
C THR A 24 3.82 -11.36 5.51
N ALA A 25 3.13 -12.46 5.20
CA ALA A 25 2.02 -12.47 4.27
C ALA A 25 0.87 -11.58 4.74
N ILE A 26 0.55 -11.65 6.04
CA ILE A 26 -0.48 -10.83 6.69
C ILE A 26 -0.03 -9.37 6.76
N GLY A 27 1.19 -9.10 7.26
CA GLY A 27 1.64 -7.73 7.45
C GLY A 27 1.85 -6.95 6.14
N LEU A 28 2.20 -7.64 5.04
CA LEU A 28 2.28 -7.02 3.72
C LEU A 28 0.94 -6.45 3.23
N GLN A 29 -0.20 -6.86 3.78
CA GLN A 29 -1.49 -6.27 3.40
C GLN A 29 -1.68 -4.84 3.88
N ALA A 30 -0.97 -4.45 4.95
CA ALA A 30 -0.97 -3.08 5.46
C ALA A 30 -0.36 -2.08 4.46
N VAL A 31 0.34 -2.52 3.42
CA VAL A 31 0.81 -1.67 2.32
C VAL A 31 -0.35 -0.89 1.69
N ASP A 32 -1.48 -1.56 1.51
CA ASP A 32 -2.68 -1.01 0.86
C ASP A 32 -3.77 -0.68 1.89
N GLY A 33 -3.42 -0.68 3.18
CA GLY A 33 -4.34 -0.41 4.28
C GLY A 33 -5.32 -1.51 4.63
N LEU A 34 -5.16 -2.67 4.00
CA LEU A 34 -6.03 -3.82 4.20
C LEU A 34 -5.73 -4.52 5.53
N LYS A 35 -6.75 -5.17 6.07
CA LYS A 35 -6.66 -6.02 7.27
C LYS A 35 -7.23 -7.39 6.94
N THR A 36 -6.57 -8.43 7.45
CA THR A 36 -7.07 -9.79 7.35
C THR A 36 -8.24 -10.02 8.31
N SER A 37 -9.10 -11.00 8.00
CA SER A 37 -10.19 -11.38 8.88
C SER A 37 -9.71 -12.19 10.08
N ASP A 38 -10.49 -12.21 11.16
CA ASP A 38 -10.22 -13.08 12.31
C ASP A 38 -10.28 -14.56 11.92
N TYR A 39 -11.11 -14.92 10.93
CA TYR A 39 -11.22 -16.28 10.42
C TYR A 39 -9.90 -16.77 9.80
N LEU A 40 -9.20 -15.92 9.03
CA LEU A 40 -7.86 -16.24 8.56
C LEU A 40 -6.92 -16.50 9.73
N LEU A 41 -6.92 -15.64 10.76
CA LEU A 41 -6.01 -15.76 11.89
C LEU A 41 -6.21 -17.08 12.65
N ASP A 42 -7.43 -17.56 12.77
CA ASP A 42 -7.73 -18.86 13.35
C ASP A 42 -7.18 -20.01 12.49
N THR A 43 -7.37 -19.95 11.16
CA THR A 43 -6.81 -20.97 10.25
C THR A 43 -5.28 -20.97 10.22
N VAL A 44 -4.65 -19.80 10.33
CA VAL A 44 -3.19 -19.64 10.41
C VAL A 44 -2.62 -20.36 11.62
N ARG A 45 -3.26 -20.24 12.79
CA ARG A 45 -2.83 -20.96 14.01
C ARG A 45 -2.81 -22.46 13.78
N LYS A 46 -3.87 -23.00 13.17
CA LYS A 46 -3.98 -24.43 12.85
C LYS A 46 -2.91 -24.90 11.86
N ASP A 47 -2.56 -24.08 10.85
CA ASP A 47 -1.48 -24.40 9.91
C ASP A 47 -0.09 -24.36 10.57
N ILE A 48 0.15 -23.38 11.45
CA ILE A 48 1.41 -23.29 12.21
C ILE A 48 1.55 -24.50 13.13
N GLU A 49 0.46 -24.93 13.80
CA GLU A 49 0.48 -26.11 14.67
C GLU A 49 0.52 -27.45 13.91
N GLY A 50 0.30 -27.43 12.59
CA GLY A 50 0.30 -28.62 11.74
C GLY A 50 -1.00 -29.42 11.79
N GLU A 51 -2.08 -28.85 12.29
CA GLU A 51 -3.42 -29.45 12.28
C GLU A 51 -4.03 -29.48 10.87
N ILE A 52 -3.70 -28.46 10.06
CA ILE A 52 -4.09 -28.34 8.65
C ILE A 52 -2.88 -27.92 7.83
N ASP A 53 -2.95 -28.13 6.51
CA ASP A 53 -1.94 -27.61 5.58
C ASP A 53 -2.45 -26.38 4.82
N ILE A 54 -1.59 -25.80 3.99
CA ILE A 54 -1.90 -24.60 3.22
C ILE A 54 -2.96 -24.82 2.13
N ASP A 55 -3.16 -26.06 1.68
CA ASP A 55 -4.21 -26.40 0.71
C ASP A 55 -5.57 -26.41 1.41
N GLU A 56 -5.64 -26.97 2.62
CA GLU A 56 -6.82 -26.91 3.49
C GLU A 56 -7.14 -25.47 3.90
N VAL A 57 -6.15 -24.67 4.33
CA VAL A 57 -6.36 -23.24 4.61
C VAL A 57 -6.97 -22.54 3.40
N SER A 58 -6.42 -22.77 2.20
CA SER A 58 -6.93 -22.16 0.97
C SER A 58 -8.39 -22.56 0.69
N ARG A 59 -8.76 -23.82 0.93
CA ARG A 59 -10.14 -24.30 0.77
C ARG A 59 -11.08 -23.67 1.80
N LEU A 60 -10.67 -23.61 3.07
CA LEU A 60 -11.45 -23.01 4.14
C LEU A 60 -11.73 -21.53 3.89
N ILE A 61 -10.71 -20.77 3.47
CA ILE A 61 -10.86 -19.34 3.13
C ILE A 61 -11.80 -19.17 1.94
N HIS A 62 -11.67 -20.00 0.92
CA HIS A 62 -12.58 -19.96 -0.23
C HIS A 62 -14.04 -20.22 0.18
N SER A 63 -14.32 -21.29 0.92
CA SER A 63 -15.66 -21.63 1.39
C SER A 63 -16.23 -20.59 2.36
N TYR A 64 -15.40 -19.97 3.20
CA TYR A 64 -15.81 -18.89 4.10
C TYR A 64 -16.38 -17.70 3.33
N TYR A 65 -15.73 -17.28 2.25
CA TYR A 65 -16.21 -16.15 1.44
C TYR A 65 -17.36 -16.52 0.49
N GLU A 66 -17.44 -17.77 -0.01
CA GLU A 66 -18.57 -18.23 -0.81
C GLU A 66 -19.87 -18.36 -0.01
N SER A 67 -19.78 -18.80 1.25
CA SER A 67 -20.94 -18.96 2.14
C SER A 67 -21.42 -17.66 2.78
N LYS A 68 -20.65 -16.58 2.65
CA LYS A 68 -20.98 -15.28 3.26
C LYS A 68 -22.10 -14.61 2.47
N GLY A 69 -23.32 -14.62 3.02
CA GLY A 69 -24.52 -14.13 2.30
C GLY A 69 -24.62 -12.62 2.08
N ILE A 70 -23.91 -11.80 2.87
CA ILE A 70 -23.85 -10.34 2.70
C ILE A 70 -22.40 -9.96 2.40
N HIS A 71 -22.17 -9.25 1.29
CA HIS A 71 -20.87 -8.73 0.90
C HIS A 71 -20.82 -7.22 1.12
N THR A 72 -20.21 -6.81 2.22
CA THR A 72 -19.87 -5.41 2.49
C THR A 72 -18.56 -5.01 1.82
N GLU A 73 -18.26 -3.72 1.81
CA GLU A 73 -16.97 -3.18 1.33
C GLU A 73 -15.80 -3.72 2.18
N GLU A 74 -15.99 -3.83 3.50
CA GLU A 74 -15.02 -4.44 4.42
C GLU A 74 -14.82 -5.93 4.14
N ASP A 75 -15.86 -6.66 3.78
CA ASP A 75 -15.75 -8.08 3.43
C ASP A 75 -14.92 -8.31 2.17
N GLU A 76 -15.02 -7.42 1.18
CA GLU A 76 -14.22 -7.48 -0.04
C GLU A 76 -12.75 -7.16 0.24
N GLU A 77 -12.47 -6.14 1.05
CA GLU A 77 -11.11 -5.79 1.48
C GLU A 77 -10.45 -6.93 2.28
N GLN A 78 -11.19 -7.53 3.22
CA GLN A 78 -10.71 -8.69 3.97
C GLN A 78 -10.52 -9.90 3.05
N HIS A 79 -11.42 -10.13 2.08
CA HIS A 79 -11.27 -11.24 1.13
C HIS A 79 -10.00 -11.11 0.30
N GLU A 80 -9.69 -9.91 -0.20
CA GLU A 80 -8.41 -9.66 -0.86
C GLU A 80 -7.23 -9.93 0.09
N ALA A 81 -7.27 -9.35 1.30
CA ALA A 81 -6.18 -9.48 2.27
C ALA A 81 -5.92 -10.95 2.62
N ASP A 82 -6.97 -11.72 2.90
CA ASP A 82 -6.88 -13.12 3.31
C ASP A 82 -6.33 -13.97 2.18
N LYS A 83 -6.92 -13.86 0.99
CA LYS A 83 -6.50 -14.65 -0.17
C LYS A 83 -5.08 -14.31 -0.61
N ALA A 84 -4.71 -13.03 -0.63
CA ALA A 84 -3.35 -12.61 -0.93
C ALA A 84 -2.37 -13.13 0.13
N SER A 85 -2.77 -13.19 1.40
CA SER A 85 -1.92 -13.72 2.48
C SER A 85 -1.67 -15.22 2.32
N VAL A 86 -2.71 -16.01 2.03
CA VAL A 86 -2.57 -17.44 1.72
C VAL A 86 -1.61 -17.65 0.56
N ASN A 87 -1.77 -16.89 -0.51
CA ASN A 87 -0.95 -16.99 -1.71
C ASN A 87 0.52 -16.59 -1.46
N ILE A 88 0.75 -15.51 -0.70
CA ILE A 88 2.10 -15.06 -0.32
C ILE A 88 2.77 -16.09 0.58
N ARG A 89 2.06 -16.62 1.60
CA ARG A 89 2.61 -17.66 2.47
C ARG A 89 3.12 -18.83 1.64
N ARG A 90 2.30 -19.34 0.71
CA ARG A 90 2.67 -20.44 -0.18
C ARG A 90 3.95 -20.13 -0.97
N LEU A 91 4.01 -18.95 -1.60
CA LEU A 91 5.20 -18.49 -2.35
C LEU A 91 6.47 -18.38 -1.51
N LEU A 92 6.34 -17.95 -0.25
CA LEU A 92 7.47 -17.78 0.67
C LEU A 92 7.97 -19.13 1.22
N THR A 93 7.15 -20.17 1.26
CA THR A 93 7.58 -21.52 1.66
C THR A 93 8.17 -22.35 0.52
N GLU A 94 8.07 -21.89 -0.73
CA GLU A 94 8.63 -22.58 -1.89
C GLU A 94 10.11 -22.27 -2.11
N GLN A 95 10.88 -23.31 -2.46
CA GLN A 95 12.32 -23.21 -2.74
C GLN A 95 12.66 -22.71 -4.15
N THR A 96 11.68 -22.65 -5.05
CA THR A 96 11.90 -22.20 -6.42
C THR A 96 11.90 -20.67 -6.51
N PHE A 97 12.77 -20.13 -7.35
CA PHE A 97 12.83 -18.71 -7.67
C PHE A 97 13.37 -18.52 -9.08
N ALA A 98 12.73 -17.64 -9.86
CA ALA A 98 13.16 -17.29 -11.20
C ALA A 98 13.52 -15.80 -11.22
N PHE A 99 14.81 -15.49 -11.37
CA PHE A 99 15.32 -14.12 -11.48
C PHE A 99 15.20 -13.63 -12.93
N THR A 100 13.97 -13.42 -13.40
CA THR A 100 13.64 -13.01 -14.78
C THR A 100 12.33 -12.21 -14.80
N LEU A 101 12.03 -11.55 -15.93
CA LEU A 101 10.73 -10.91 -16.18
C LEU A 101 9.56 -11.89 -15.96
N VAL A 102 9.72 -13.13 -16.45
CA VAL A 102 8.71 -14.20 -16.27
C VAL A 102 8.55 -14.54 -14.79
N GLY A 103 9.65 -14.60 -14.04
CA GLY A 103 9.59 -14.80 -12.60
C GLY A 103 8.85 -13.69 -11.86
N LEU A 104 9.15 -12.43 -12.16
CA LEU A 104 8.49 -11.27 -11.54
C LEU A 104 6.97 -11.25 -11.82
N THR A 105 6.60 -11.42 -13.09
CA THR A 105 5.19 -11.48 -13.51
C THR A 105 4.47 -12.71 -12.94
N SER A 106 5.17 -13.85 -12.80
CA SER A 106 4.61 -15.04 -12.15
C SER A 106 4.41 -14.86 -10.65
N ILE A 107 5.29 -14.13 -9.95
CA ILE A 107 5.05 -13.77 -8.53
C ILE A 107 3.77 -12.95 -8.43
N HIS A 108 3.62 -11.88 -9.21
CA HIS A 108 2.40 -11.08 -9.20
C HIS A 108 1.16 -11.93 -9.52
N ARG A 109 1.21 -12.75 -10.58
CA ARG A 109 0.11 -13.64 -10.95
C ARG A 109 -0.33 -14.51 -9.79
N ARG A 110 0.63 -15.10 -9.06
CA ARG A 110 0.36 -16.05 -7.98
C ARG A 110 -0.11 -15.37 -6.70
N ILE A 111 0.41 -14.18 -6.36
CA ILE A 111 -0.10 -13.40 -5.23
C ILE A 111 -1.57 -13.07 -5.44
N PHE A 112 -1.92 -12.61 -6.64
CA PHE A 112 -3.23 -12.06 -6.95
C PHE A 112 -4.16 -13.01 -7.71
N ASP A 113 -3.83 -14.31 -7.74
CA ASP A 113 -4.66 -15.32 -8.39
C ASP A 113 -6.03 -15.40 -7.71
N GLY A 114 -7.08 -15.30 -8.53
CA GLY A 114 -8.45 -15.21 -8.05
C GLY A 114 -8.78 -13.96 -7.20
N ILE A 115 -7.94 -12.91 -7.27
CA ILE A 115 -8.18 -11.58 -6.69
C ILE A 115 -8.31 -10.55 -7.82
N PHE A 116 -7.28 -10.44 -8.66
CA PHE A 116 -7.26 -9.53 -9.80
C PHE A 116 -7.45 -10.28 -11.12
N LYS A 117 -8.36 -9.80 -11.96
CA LYS A 117 -8.52 -10.33 -13.33
C LYS A 117 -7.27 -10.15 -14.19
N PHE A 118 -6.45 -9.15 -13.87
CA PHE A 118 -5.20 -8.84 -14.55
C PHE A 118 -3.97 -9.44 -13.86
N ALA A 119 -4.12 -10.40 -12.94
CA ALA A 119 -3.00 -10.97 -12.20
C ALA A 119 -1.89 -11.48 -13.14
N GLY A 120 -0.72 -10.84 -13.07
CA GLY A 120 0.47 -11.17 -13.87
C GLY A 120 0.57 -10.41 -15.20
N GLN A 121 -0.43 -9.60 -15.53
CA GLN A 121 -0.48 -8.80 -16.75
C GLN A 121 0.21 -7.46 -16.53
N ILE A 122 1.20 -7.16 -17.35
CA ILE A 122 1.84 -5.84 -17.40
C ILE A 122 0.83 -4.83 -17.96
N ARG A 123 0.69 -3.67 -17.32
CA ARG A 123 -0.23 -2.62 -17.74
C ARG A 123 0.15 -2.07 -19.12
N ASP A 124 -0.86 -1.73 -19.90
CA ASP A 124 -0.76 -1.10 -21.23
C ASP A 124 -1.11 0.41 -21.21
N TYR A 125 -1.25 0.99 -20.03
CA TYR A 125 -1.55 2.41 -19.79
C TYR A 125 -0.56 3.04 -18.80
N ASN A 126 -0.40 4.36 -18.89
CA ASN A 126 0.42 5.14 -17.95
C ASN A 126 -0.34 5.41 -16.65
N ILE A 127 0.42 5.58 -15.55
CA ILE A 127 -0.14 5.80 -14.22
C ILE A 127 0.54 6.97 -13.52
N SER A 128 -0.18 7.56 -12.57
CA SER A 128 0.34 8.48 -11.56
C SER A 128 -0.30 8.10 -10.23
N LYS A 129 0.43 8.18 -9.12
CA LYS A 129 -0.08 7.86 -7.79
C LYS A 129 0.18 9.02 -6.84
N ARG A 130 -0.83 9.42 -6.07
CA ARG A 130 -0.68 10.47 -5.07
C ARG A 130 -0.03 9.89 -3.83
N GLU A 131 1.16 10.37 -3.52
CA GLU A 131 1.96 9.83 -2.43
C GLU A 131 1.84 10.72 -1.18
N TRP A 132 1.36 10.17 -0.07
CA TRP A 132 1.23 10.92 1.20
C TRP A 132 2.56 11.52 1.64
N VAL A 133 3.64 10.71 1.58
CA VAL A 133 5.00 11.16 1.90
C VAL A 133 5.51 12.28 0.99
N LEU A 134 4.90 12.46 -0.18
CA LEU A 134 5.23 13.52 -1.14
C LEU A 134 4.17 14.63 -1.17
N ARG A 135 3.30 14.71 -0.17
CA ARG A 135 2.20 15.70 -0.09
C ARG A 135 1.26 15.64 -1.31
N GLY A 136 1.06 14.43 -1.84
CA GLY A 136 0.16 14.14 -2.95
C GLY A 136 0.80 14.22 -4.33
N GLU A 137 2.10 14.52 -4.44
CA GLU A 137 2.85 14.35 -5.69
C GLU A 137 3.09 12.86 -6.01
N SER A 138 3.50 12.58 -7.25
CA SER A 138 3.75 11.23 -7.74
C SER A 138 5.23 11.04 -8.04
N VAL A 139 5.71 9.82 -7.81
CA VAL A 139 6.90 9.32 -8.50
C VAL A 139 6.61 9.26 -10.00
N LEU A 140 7.64 9.47 -10.82
CA LEU A 140 7.56 9.23 -12.26
C LEU A 140 7.80 7.74 -12.51
N TYR A 141 6.73 7.07 -12.95
CA TYR A 141 6.74 5.65 -13.32
C TYR A 141 7.08 5.48 -14.80
N VAL A 142 7.60 4.31 -15.18
CA VAL A 142 7.98 4.01 -16.56
C VAL A 142 6.74 4.01 -17.48
N SER A 143 6.93 4.50 -18.70
CA SER A 143 5.87 4.55 -19.73
C SER A 143 5.43 3.12 -20.10
N ALA A 144 4.13 2.91 -20.32
CA ALA A 144 3.58 1.60 -20.68
C ALA A 144 4.33 0.84 -21.80
N PRO A 145 4.69 1.44 -22.95
CA PRO A 145 5.40 0.72 -24.01
C PRO A 145 6.82 0.28 -23.62
N ASP A 146 7.42 0.87 -22.58
CA ASP A 146 8.81 0.61 -22.19
C ASP A 146 8.96 -0.34 -21.00
N ILE A 147 7.88 -0.68 -20.29
CA ILE A 147 7.93 -1.46 -19.05
C ILE A 147 8.72 -2.76 -19.19
N ARG A 148 8.44 -3.56 -20.22
CA ARG A 148 9.10 -4.87 -20.41
C ARG A 148 10.61 -4.71 -20.53
N ARG A 149 11.05 -3.79 -21.40
CA ARG A 149 12.47 -3.50 -21.65
C ARG A 149 13.14 -2.94 -20.40
N ALA A 150 12.46 -2.10 -19.63
CA ALA A 150 12.98 -1.56 -18.38
C ALA A 150 13.24 -2.67 -17.34
N ILE A 151 12.30 -3.61 -17.17
CA ILE A 151 12.49 -4.74 -16.23
C ILE A 151 13.66 -5.61 -16.67
N GLU A 152 13.69 -5.97 -17.96
CA GLU A 152 14.76 -6.82 -18.50
C GLU A 152 16.13 -6.16 -18.35
N TYR A 153 16.22 -4.85 -18.60
CA TYR A 153 17.43 -4.08 -18.40
C TYR A 153 17.88 -4.10 -16.93
N ASP A 154 17.01 -3.73 -15.99
CA ASP A 154 17.36 -3.68 -14.56
C ASP A 154 17.74 -5.05 -14.01
N LEU A 155 17.02 -6.11 -14.40
CA LEU A 155 17.36 -7.48 -14.01
C LEU A 155 18.70 -7.93 -14.60
N GLU A 156 19.01 -7.55 -15.84
CA GLU A 156 20.29 -7.92 -16.44
C GLU A 156 21.46 -7.17 -15.80
N GLN A 157 21.31 -5.88 -15.50
CA GLN A 157 22.32 -5.12 -14.75
C GLN A 157 22.58 -5.73 -13.38
N GLU A 158 21.54 -6.16 -12.68
CA GLU A 158 21.66 -6.82 -11.38
C GLU A 158 22.32 -8.20 -11.50
N ARG A 159 21.96 -9.00 -12.52
CA ARG A 159 22.57 -10.32 -12.76
C ARG A 159 24.08 -10.23 -12.99
N GLN A 160 24.54 -9.14 -13.62
CA GLN A 160 25.96 -8.90 -13.92
C GLN A 160 26.75 -8.36 -12.73
N PHE A 161 26.07 -7.95 -11.65
CA PHE A 161 26.75 -7.40 -10.48
C PHE A 161 27.41 -8.50 -9.65
N ASP A 162 28.72 -8.37 -9.42
CA ASP A 162 29.48 -9.31 -8.59
C ASP A 162 29.49 -8.87 -7.12
N TYR A 163 28.86 -9.70 -6.27
CA TYR A 163 28.77 -9.49 -4.83
C TYR A 163 29.98 -9.98 -4.04
N SER A 164 30.91 -10.75 -4.63
CA SER A 164 31.96 -11.48 -3.90
C SER A 164 32.92 -10.60 -3.09
N GLY A 165 33.19 -9.37 -3.55
CA GLY A 165 34.06 -8.39 -2.89
C GLY A 165 33.33 -7.24 -2.20
N VAL A 166 32.00 -7.29 -2.13
CA VAL A 166 31.19 -6.16 -1.66
C VAL A 166 31.05 -6.22 -0.15
N ASN A 167 31.50 -5.16 0.54
CA ASN A 167 31.32 -5.07 1.99
C ASN A 167 29.81 -4.94 2.36
N PRO A 168 29.42 -5.23 3.61
CA PRO A 168 28.01 -5.26 3.97
C PRO A 168 27.28 -3.93 3.72
N GLU A 169 27.96 -2.81 3.88
CA GLU A 169 27.40 -1.48 3.61
C GLU A 169 27.13 -1.25 2.11
N GLY A 170 28.08 -1.64 1.28
CA GLY A 170 27.98 -1.60 -0.18
C GLY A 170 26.87 -2.51 -0.69
N PHE A 171 26.69 -3.67 -0.05
CA PHE A 171 25.60 -4.59 -0.35
C PHE A 171 24.26 -3.88 -0.13
N ILE A 172 24.06 -3.26 1.04
CA ILE A 172 22.81 -2.55 1.37
C ILE A 172 22.53 -1.43 0.37
N ARG A 173 23.53 -0.58 0.07
CA ARG A 173 23.35 0.53 -0.88
C ARG A 173 22.98 0.04 -2.28
N HIS A 174 23.68 -0.99 -2.76
CA HIS A 174 23.43 -1.56 -4.08
C HIS A 174 22.05 -2.23 -4.15
N PHE A 175 21.72 -3.08 -3.18
CA PHE A 175 20.45 -3.78 -3.11
C PHE A 175 19.27 -2.81 -2.95
N ALA A 176 19.40 -1.77 -2.11
CA ALA A 176 18.39 -0.71 -1.97
C ALA A 176 18.13 -0.01 -3.30
N ARG A 177 19.18 0.32 -4.05
CA ARG A 177 19.07 0.93 -5.38
C ARG A 177 18.35 0.00 -6.36
N PHE A 178 18.74 -1.28 -6.42
CA PHE A 178 18.13 -2.26 -7.32
C PHE A 178 16.63 -2.44 -7.03
N ILE A 179 16.25 -2.69 -5.77
CA ILE A 179 14.84 -2.90 -5.40
C ILE A 179 14.01 -1.63 -5.58
N ALA A 180 14.56 -0.45 -5.28
CA ALA A 180 13.89 0.82 -5.55
C ALA A 180 13.65 1.03 -7.06
N GLY A 181 14.65 0.77 -7.90
CA GLY A 181 14.53 0.89 -9.36
C GLY A 181 13.47 -0.07 -9.92
N LEU A 182 13.52 -1.34 -9.52
CA LEU A 182 12.55 -2.35 -9.95
C LEU A 182 11.11 -1.96 -9.56
N TRP A 183 10.92 -1.41 -8.36
CA TRP A 183 9.63 -0.87 -7.92
C TRP A 183 9.17 0.34 -8.74
N GLN A 184 10.08 1.27 -9.07
CA GLN A 184 9.78 2.48 -9.84
C GLN A 184 9.24 2.17 -11.26
N ILE A 185 9.61 1.03 -11.85
CA ILE A 185 9.04 0.62 -13.13
C ILE A 185 7.51 0.48 -13.02
N HIS A 186 7.05 0.01 -11.85
CA HIS A 186 5.64 -0.12 -11.46
C HIS A 186 4.79 -0.82 -12.55
N PRO A 187 5.12 -2.07 -12.91
CA PRO A 187 4.64 -2.71 -14.13
C PRO A 187 3.18 -3.17 -14.11
N PHE A 188 2.54 -3.26 -12.95
CA PHE A 188 1.17 -3.76 -12.81
C PHE A 188 0.19 -2.63 -12.49
N GLY A 189 -1.11 -2.84 -12.75
CA GLY A 189 -2.16 -1.88 -12.38
C GLY A 189 -2.22 -1.66 -10.87
N GLU A 190 -2.16 -2.74 -10.08
CA GLU A 190 -2.06 -2.72 -8.62
C GLU A 190 -1.12 -3.83 -8.12
N GLY A 191 -0.80 -3.83 -6.82
CA GLY A 191 -0.02 -4.93 -6.21
C GLY A 191 1.50 -4.89 -6.40
N ASN A 192 2.04 -3.78 -6.92
CA ASN A 192 3.47 -3.61 -7.22
C ASN A 192 4.36 -3.74 -5.99
N THR A 193 3.98 -3.11 -4.88
CA THR A 193 4.78 -3.14 -3.64
C THR A 193 4.81 -4.53 -3.00
N ARG A 194 3.66 -5.22 -2.91
CA ARG A 194 3.58 -6.60 -2.40
C ARG A 194 4.40 -7.57 -3.27
N THR A 195 4.30 -7.42 -4.60
CA THR A 195 5.12 -8.18 -5.55
C THR A 195 6.62 -7.91 -5.36
N THR A 196 7.01 -6.64 -5.22
CA THR A 196 8.41 -6.24 -5.03
C THR A 196 8.97 -6.80 -3.72
N ALA A 197 8.20 -6.74 -2.63
CA ALA A 197 8.61 -7.31 -1.35
C ALA A 197 8.86 -8.82 -1.43
N VAL A 198 7.92 -9.58 -2.01
CA VAL A 198 8.08 -11.03 -2.20
C VAL A 198 9.26 -11.35 -3.13
N PHE A 199 9.43 -10.60 -4.21
CA PHE A 199 10.59 -10.74 -5.10
C PHE A 199 11.90 -10.51 -4.35
N ALA A 200 12.01 -9.42 -3.56
CA ALA A 200 13.18 -9.08 -2.78
C ALA A 200 13.54 -10.18 -1.76
N ILE A 201 12.54 -10.68 -1.02
CA ILE A 201 12.74 -11.77 -0.04
C ILE A 201 13.25 -13.02 -0.74
N LYS A 202 12.63 -13.43 -1.85
CA LYS A 202 13.05 -14.64 -2.58
C LYS A 202 14.43 -14.46 -3.21
N TYR A 203 14.75 -13.27 -3.71
CA TYR A 203 16.05 -12.99 -4.27
C TYR A 203 17.16 -13.03 -3.22
N LEU A 204 16.97 -12.39 -2.07
CA LEU A 204 17.92 -12.48 -0.95
C LEU A 204 18.12 -13.92 -0.47
N ARG A 205 17.04 -14.71 -0.36
CA ARG A 205 17.14 -16.13 -0.03
C ARG A 205 17.92 -16.93 -1.08
N SER A 206 17.78 -16.59 -2.36
CA SER A 206 18.58 -17.23 -3.43
C SER A 206 20.08 -16.91 -3.33
N MET A 207 20.44 -15.81 -2.66
CA MET A 207 21.83 -15.47 -2.31
C MET A 207 22.29 -16.07 -0.97
N GLY A 208 21.45 -16.90 -0.32
CA GLY A 208 21.79 -17.58 0.93
C GLY A 208 21.46 -16.82 2.21
N PHE A 209 20.84 -15.64 2.14
CA PHE A 209 20.41 -14.91 3.33
C PHE A 209 19.26 -15.65 4.04
N HIS A 210 19.42 -15.87 5.35
CA HIS A 210 18.32 -16.28 6.21
C HIS A 210 17.58 -15.04 6.71
N ILE A 211 16.39 -14.79 6.17
CA ILE A 211 15.61 -13.60 6.53
C ILE A 211 14.48 -14.01 7.47
N GLU A 212 14.60 -13.54 8.71
CA GLU A 212 13.50 -13.40 9.63
C GLU A 212 12.65 -12.22 9.13
N ASN A 213 11.44 -12.49 8.67
CA ASN A 213 10.66 -11.51 7.90
C ASN A 213 9.71 -10.66 8.76
N ASP A 214 9.92 -10.64 10.08
CA ASP A 214 9.13 -9.86 11.03
C ASP A 214 9.13 -8.36 10.67
N LEU A 215 10.23 -7.86 10.08
CA LEU A 215 10.32 -6.47 9.66
C LEU A 215 9.35 -6.12 8.52
N PHE A 216 9.18 -7.00 7.54
CA PHE A 216 8.17 -6.80 6.49
C PHE A 216 6.77 -6.86 7.09
N ALA A 217 6.55 -7.69 8.10
CA ALA A 217 5.26 -7.79 8.79
C ALA A 217 4.92 -6.49 9.55
N LYS A 218 5.87 -5.99 10.35
CA LYS A 218 5.70 -4.87 11.28
C LYS A 218 5.82 -3.50 10.59
N HIS A 219 6.56 -3.41 9.48
CA HIS A 219 6.93 -2.14 8.83
C HIS A 219 6.61 -2.10 7.33
N ALA A 220 5.61 -2.85 6.85
CA ALA A 220 5.23 -2.87 5.43
C ALA A 220 4.94 -1.48 4.84
N TRP A 221 4.23 -0.62 5.57
CA TRP A 221 3.93 0.74 5.14
C TRP A 221 5.18 1.64 5.09
N TYR A 222 6.12 1.44 6.03
CA TYR A 222 7.41 2.12 6.00
C TYR A 222 8.21 1.71 4.77
N PHE A 223 8.31 0.40 4.50
CA PHE A 223 8.99 -0.12 3.32
C PHE A 223 8.44 0.50 2.02
N ARG A 224 7.12 0.54 1.88
CA ARG A 224 6.42 1.19 0.76
C ARG A 224 6.79 2.67 0.63
N ASN A 225 6.76 3.41 1.73
CA ASN A 225 7.10 4.84 1.73
C ASN A 225 8.60 5.10 1.48
N ALA A 226 9.47 4.19 1.91
CA ALA A 226 10.90 4.25 1.66
C ALA A 226 11.21 4.07 0.17
N LEU A 227 10.51 3.16 -0.52
CA LEU A 227 10.59 3.01 -1.98
C LEU A 227 10.16 4.29 -2.72
N VAL A 228 9.09 4.95 -2.25
CA VAL A 228 8.66 6.25 -2.79
C VAL A 228 9.76 7.30 -2.62
N ARG A 229 10.33 7.42 -1.41
CA ARG A 229 11.39 8.41 -1.12
C ARG A 229 12.70 8.12 -1.86
N ALA A 230 13.00 6.86 -2.14
CA ALA A 230 14.14 6.45 -2.93
C ALA A 230 14.05 6.87 -4.41
N ASN A 231 12.83 7.06 -4.93
CA ASN A 231 12.58 7.29 -6.37
C ASN A 231 11.97 8.65 -6.70
N TYR A 232 11.81 9.54 -5.72
CA TYR A 232 11.26 10.88 -5.94
C TYR A 232 12.33 11.96 -5.81
N GLN A 233 12.35 12.88 -6.77
CA GLN A 233 13.13 14.11 -6.69
C GLN A 233 12.36 15.26 -7.35
N ASN A 234 12.55 16.46 -6.80
CA ASN A 234 12.08 17.72 -7.37
C ASN A 234 13.08 18.81 -6.97
N ILE A 235 14.04 19.08 -7.86
CA ILE A 235 15.14 20.01 -7.60
C ILE A 235 14.63 21.44 -7.39
N GLN A 236 13.58 21.85 -8.09
CA GLN A 236 12.98 23.18 -7.90
C GLN A 236 12.41 23.36 -6.50
N LYS A 237 11.93 22.27 -5.87
CA LYS A 237 11.45 22.27 -4.48
C LYS A 237 12.53 21.90 -3.47
N GLY A 238 13.78 21.75 -3.88
CA GLY A 238 14.89 21.32 -3.01
C GLY A 238 14.79 19.88 -2.53
N ILE A 239 14.03 19.02 -3.21
CA ILE A 239 13.82 17.62 -2.82
C ILE A 239 14.70 16.74 -3.70
N THR A 240 15.56 15.94 -3.07
CA THR A 240 16.37 14.90 -3.74
C THR A 240 15.89 13.50 -3.34
N ALA A 241 16.18 12.54 -4.20
CA ALA A 241 15.95 11.13 -3.91
C ALA A 241 16.73 10.73 -2.64
N ASN A 242 16.04 10.17 -1.66
CA ASN A 242 16.62 9.76 -0.40
C ASN A 242 16.41 8.26 -0.17
N ARG A 243 17.47 7.49 -0.46
CA ARG A 243 17.51 6.04 -0.27
C ARG A 243 17.81 5.60 1.16
N GLU A 244 18.27 6.50 2.03
CA GLU A 244 18.69 6.18 3.39
C GLU A 244 17.58 5.50 4.20
N TYR A 245 16.31 5.87 4.00
CA TYR A 245 15.19 5.20 4.66
C TYR A 245 15.08 3.73 4.27
N LEU A 246 15.27 3.41 2.99
CA LEU A 246 15.24 2.02 2.52
C LEU A 246 16.48 1.27 3.01
N GLU A 247 17.63 1.92 3.03
CA GLU A 247 18.87 1.36 3.58
C GLU A 247 18.74 1.04 5.08
N ARG A 248 18.12 1.92 5.89
CA ARG A 248 17.81 1.66 7.31
C ARG A 248 16.89 0.46 7.51
N PHE A 249 15.85 0.33 6.68
CA PHE A 249 15.00 -0.86 6.70
C PHE A 249 15.81 -2.13 6.41
N LEU A 250 16.64 -2.12 5.37
CA LEU A 250 17.44 -3.28 4.98
C LEU A 250 18.54 -3.61 5.99
N ARG A 251 19.11 -2.61 6.67
CA ARG A 251 20.06 -2.81 7.77
C ARG A 251 19.42 -3.50 8.96
N ASN A 252 18.21 -3.07 9.35
CA ASN A 252 17.49 -3.78 10.40
C ASN A 252 17.20 -5.23 9.99
N LEU A 253 16.81 -5.44 8.74
CA LEU A 253 16.47 -6.76 8.19
C LEU A 253 17.67 -7.71 8.12
N LEU A 254 18.81 -7.24 7.62
CA LEU A 254 19.94 -8.08 7.24
C LEU A 254 21.09 -8.05 8.25
N MET A 255 21.18 -6.99 9.05
CA MET A 255 22.26 -6.78 10.02
C MET A 255 21.76 -6.78 11.47
N GLY A 256 20.45 -6.90 11.70
CA GLY A 256 19.86 -6.85 13.05
C GLY A 256 20.01 -5.48 13.73
N GLU A 257 20.33 -4.43 12.97
CA GLU A 257 20.39 -3.06 13.48
C GLU A 257 19.01 -2.61 14.00
N GLN A 258 18.99 -1.61 14.88
CA GLN A 258 17.78 -1.10 15.51
C GLN A 258 17.48 0.34 15.06
N ASN A 259 17.63 0.61 13.76
CA ASN A 259 17.32 1.92 13.20
C ASN A 259 15.84 2.23 13.37
N GLU A 260 15.52 3.48 13.64
CA GLU A 260 14.13 3.89 13.83
C GLU A 260 13.36 3.96 12.51
N LEU A 261 12.26 3.19 12.41
CA LEU A 261 11.43 3.06 11.21
C LEU A 261 10.06 3.74 11.38
N ARG A 262 10.02 5.07 11.37
CA ARG A 262 8.77 5.85 11.47
C ARG A 262 8.37 6.53 10.15
N ASN A 263 7.15 6.26 9.68
CA ASN A 263 6.58 6.86 8.47
C ASN A 263 6.59 8.41 8.47
N ARG A 264 6.40 9.04 9.63
CA ARG A 264 6.41 10.51 9.76
C ARG A 264 7.73 11.16 9.34
N TYR A 265 8.86 10.45 9.47
CA TYR A 265 10.16 10.97 9.05
C TYR A 265 10.37 10.92 7.54
N LEU A 266 9.52 10.21 6.81
CA LEU A 266 9.58 10.11 5.36
C LEU A 266 8.75 11.21 4.68
N LEU A 267 8.06 12.08 5.42
CA LEU A 267 7.32 13.19 4.85
C LEU A 267 8.29 14.26 4.30
N VAL A 268 8.13 14.65 3.04
CA VAL A 268 8.91 15.77 2.46
C VAL A 268 8.50 17.09 3.11
N ASN A 269 9.49 17.94 3.38
CA ASN A 269 9.31 19.25 4.01
C ASN A 269 8.45 19.14 5.28
N ALA A 270 8.77 18.18 6.15
CA ALA A 270 8.12 18.07 7.45
C ALA A 270 8.43 19.34 8.27
N PRO A 271 7.44 19.90 9.02
CA PRO A 271 7.69 21.06 9.86
C PRO A 271 8.74 20.74 10.94
N GLU A 272 9.63 21.70 11.24
CA GLU A 272 10.76 21.55 12.19
C GLU A 272 10.34 21.14 13.61
N LYS A 273 9.07 21.39 13.99
CA LYS A 273 8.46 20.89 15.23
C LYS A 273 7.30 19.97 14.87
N LEU A 274 7.56 18.66 14.89
CA LEU A 274 6.50 17.66 14.95
C LEU A 274 5.97 17.59 16.40
N PRO A 275 4.66 17.69 16.66
CA PRO A 275 4.12 17.46 17.99
C PRO A 275 4.37 16.00 18.45
N ASP A 276 4.37 15.81 19.76
CA ASP A 276 4.71 14.59 20.54
C ASP A 276 4.14 13.25 19.98
N PRO A 277 4.72 12.08 20.35
CA PRO A 277 4.61 10.79 19.64
C PRO A 277 3.20 10.19 19.50
N THR A 278 2.20 10.65 20.24
CA THR A 278 0.96 9.91 20.53
C THR A 278 -0.08 9.89 19.41
N SER A 279 0.16 10.53 18.26
CA SER A 279 -0.70 10.40 17.08
C SER A 279 0.08 9.87 15.88
N ASN A 280 -0.01 8.56 15.64
CA ASN A 280 0.26 8.02 14.31
C ASN A 280 -0.97 8.34 13.44
N PRO A 281 -0.84 9.04 12.30
CA PRO A 281 -1.92 9.10 11.33
C PRO A 281 -2.01 7.73 10.65
N THR A 282 -3.00 6.92 11.02
CA THR A 282 -3.27 5.58 10.47
C THR A 282 -4.08 5.64 9.16
N SER A 283 -4.05 6.76 8.44
CA SER A 283 -4.88 6.95 7.25
C SER A 283 -4.09 6.65 5.98
N TYR A 284 -4.40 5.50 5.38
CA TYR A 284 -3.99 5.08 4.05
C TYR A 284 -4.71 5.96 3.00
N PRO A 285 -3.99 6.64 2.08
CA PRO A 285 -4.62 7.33 0.97
C PRO A 285 -4.79 6.37 -0.21
N THR A 286 -6.04 6.08 -0.56
CA THR A 286 -6.42 5.44 -1.83
C THR A 286 -6.51 6.52 -2.91
N SER A 287 -5.83 6.33 -4.05
CA SER A 287 -5.63 7.35 -5.11
C SER A 287 -6.63 7.24 -6.27
N ASN A 288 -7.20 8.38 -6.73
CA ASN A 288 -7.25 8.86 -8.15
C ASN A 288 -7.96 10.26 -8.32
N PRO A 289 -7.94 10.98 -9.49
CA PRO A 289 -7.56 12.42 -9.68
C PRO A 289 -8.75 13.43 -9.82
N THR A 290 -8.64 14.79 -9.89
CA THR A 290 -7.91 15.71 -10.82
C THR A 290 -7.99 17.19 -10.32
N SER A 291 -7.22 18.12 -10.90
CA SER A 291 -6.84 19.49 -10.47
C SER A 291 -7.76 20.68 -10.86
N ASN A 292 -7.73 21.78 -10.09
CA ASN A 292 -7.22 23.10 -10.51
C ASN A 292 -7.10 24.10 -9.34
N ASP A 293 -6.12 24.99 -9.45
CA ASP A 293 -5.68 25.98 -8.45
C ASP A 293 -6.32 27.36 -8.69
N SER A 294 -6.79 28.03 -7.63
CA SER A 294 -6.81 29.51 -7.50
C SER A 294 -7.46 29.93 -6.18
N HIS A 295 -6.77 30.82 -5.46
CA HIS A 295 -7.19 31.75 -4.40
C HIS A 295 -8.49 31.48 -3.60
N TRP A 296 -8.29 31.33 -2.30
CA TRP A 296 -9.26 30.94 -1.29
C TRP A 296 -10.16 32.07 -0.84
N ASN A 297 -11.26 32.26 -1.55
CA ASN A 297 -12.42 32.90 -0.96
C ASN A 297 -13.69 32.29 -1.56
N ILE A 298 -14.34 31.36 -0.83
CA ILE A 298 -15.55 30.67 -1.30
C ILE A 298 -16.78 31.43 -0.76
N PRO A 299 -17.55 32.17 -1.60
CA PRO A 299 -18.70 32.95 -1.15
C PRO A 299 -19.99 32.12 -1.00
N ASN A 300 -19.95 30.81 -1.25
CA ASN A 300 -21.16 29.98 -1.37
C ASN A 300 -21.53 29.31 -0.04
N GLU A 301 -22.58 29.80 0.61
CA GLU A 301 -23.12 29.27 1.87
C GLU A 301 -23.49 27.79 1.81
N ASN A 302 -23.95 27.29 0.66
CA ASN A 302 -24.28 25.87 0.47
C ASN A 302 -23.02 24.99 0.53
N VAL A 303 -21.90 25.47 -0.01
CA VAL A 303 -20.62 24.77 0.06
C VAL A 303 -20.13 24.70 1.51
N HIS A 304 -20.28 25.77 2.28
CA HIS A 304 -19.95 25.78 3.71
C HIS A 304 -20.78 24.79 4.53
N ARG A 305 -22.11 24.76 4.32
CA ARG A 305 -22.99 23.80 4.99
C ARG A 305 -22.62 22.35 4.63
N LEU A 306 -22.23 22.11 3.37
CA LEU A 306 -21.77 20.80 2.94
C LEU A 306 -20.44 20.40 3.59
N ILE A 307 -19.53 21.37 3.80
CA ILE A 307 -18.26 21.16 4.49
C ILE A 307 -18.49 20.71 5.94
N GLU A 308 -19.42 21.35 6.65
CA GLU A 308 -19.77 21.00 8.03
C GLU A 308 -20.40 19.60 8.12
N VAL A 309 -21.28 19.25 7.18
CA VAL A 309 -21.89 17.91 7.14
C VAL A 309 -20.88 16.81 6.86
N LEU A 310 -19.90 17.08 6.00
CA LEU A 310 -18.86 16.10 5.65
C LEU A 310 -17.76 15.97 6.71
N ASN A 311 -17.66 16.85 7.71
CA ASN A 311 -16.65 16.89 8.78
C ASN A 311 -15.88 15.56 9.04
N ARG A 312 -14.80 15.34 8.26
CA ARG A 312 -13.93 14.13 8.27
C ARG A 312 -14.62 12.78 8.00
N GLN A 313 -15.88 12.80 7.58
CA GLN A 313 -16.67 11.65 7.16
C GLN A 313 -16.67 11.49 5.63
N GLN A 314 -17.07 10.29 5.18
CA GLN A 314 -17.32 10.01 3.77
C GLN A 314 -18.80 9.67 3.60
N LEU A 315 -19.56 10.51 2.91
CA LEU A 315 -21.02 10.38 2.86
C LEU A 315 -21.51 10.17 1.43
N SER A 316 -22.53 9.32 1.30
CA SER A 316 -23.27 9.21 0.04
C SER A 316 -24.14 10.45 -0.19
N VAL A 317 -24.59 10.68 -1.43
CA VAL A 317 -25.58 11.74 -1.73
C VAL A 317 -26.84 11.59 -0.88
N LYS A 318 -27.31 10.36 -0.63
CA LYS A 318 -28.49 10.11 0.21
C LYS A 318 -28.26 10.55 1.65
N SER A 319 -27.07 10.26 2.19
CA SER A 319 -26.69 10.63 3.56
C SER A 319 -26.52 12.15 3.70
N MET A 320 -25.92 12.82 2.72
CA MET A 320 -25.77 14.27 2.72
C MET A 320 -27.12 15.00 2.59
N LEU A 321 -28.02 14.50 1.73
CA LEU A 321 -29.40 15.01 1.63
C LEU A 321 -30.13 14.91 2.97
N ALA A 322 -30.05 13.75 3.64
CA ALA A 322 -30.67 13.54 4.94
C ALA A 322 -30.11 14.48 6.01
N ALA A 323 -28.78 14.63 6.08
CA ALA A 323 -28.12 15.51 7.04
C ALA A 323 -28.44 16.99 6.83
N LEU A 324 -28.67 17.41 5.58
CA LEU A 324 -29.05 18.79 5.22
C LEU A 324 -30.56 19.04 5.26
N GLY A 325 -31.39 18.02 5.51
CA GLY A 325 -32.85 18.12 5.48
C GLY A 325 -33.43 18.35 4.08
N LEU A 326 -32.70 17.97 3.03
CA LEU A 326 -33.07 18.17 1.63
C LEU A 326 -33.73 16.92 1.04
N LYS A 327 -34.73 17.13 0.18
CA LYS A 327 -35.50 16.03 -0.45
C LYS A 327 -35.19 15.84 -1.94
N ASN A 328 -34.82 16.90 -2.65
CA ASN A 328 -34.56 16.85 -4.08
C ASN A 328 -33.08 16.58 -4.36
N ARG A 329 -32.81 15.44 -5.01
CA ARG A 329 -31.45 14.99 -5.34
C ARG A 329 -30.77 15.84 -6.41
N GLU A 330 -31.47 16.17 -7.50
CA GLU A 330 -30.89 16.94 -8.61
C GLU A 330 -30.51 18.35 -8.15
N SER A 331 -31.43 19.02 -7.46
CA SER A 331 -31.18 20.35 -6.89
C SER A 331 -29.98 20.34 -5.93
N PHE A 332 -29.83 19.31 -5.08
CA PHE A 332 -28.67 19.18 -4.21
C PHE A 332 -27.37 19.00 -4.98
N ILE A 333 -27.37 18.17 -6.03
CA ILE A 333 -26.18 17.96 -6.86
C ILE A 333 -25.77 19.29 -7.49
N ASP A 334 -26.70 20.04 -8.05
CA ASP A 334 -26.38 21.27 -8.78
C ASP A 334 -26.00 22.44 -7.86
N THR A 335 -26.60 22.55 -6.67
CA THR A 335 -26.44 23.74 -5.81
C THR A 335 -25.49 23.56 -4.62
N TYR A 336 -25.16 22.31 -4.26
CA TYR A 336 -24.23 21.99 -3.17
C TYR A 336 -23.02 21.22 -3.70
N LEU A 337 -23.25 20.06 -4.32
CA LEU A 337 -22.20 19.08 -4.57
C LEU A 337 -21.29 19.46 -5.74
N THR A 338 -21.86 19.82 -6.88
CA THR A 338 -21.12 20.24 -8.08
C THR A 338 -20.28 21.49 -7.80
N PRO A 339 -20.81 22.56 -7.17
CA PRO A 339 -19.99 23.71 -6.79
C PRO A 339 -18.86 23.33 -5.83
N ALA A 340 -19.11 22.47 -4.84
CA ALA A 340 -18.08 22.03 -3.90
C ALA A 340 -16.98 21.17 -4.56
N MET A 341 -17.32 20.38 -5.58
CA MET A 341 -16.35 19.63 -6.38
C MET A 341 -15.56 20.53 -7.33
N GLN A 342 -16.21 21.50 -7.97
CA GLN A 342 -15.55 22.49 -8.84
C GLN A 342 -14.58 23.37 -8.07
N GLU A 343 -14.95 23.77 -6.86
CA GLU A 343 -14.09 24.47 -5.92
C GLU A 343 -13.01 23.55 -5.33
N GLY A 344 -13.02 22.25 -5.63
CA GLY A 344 -12.03 21.29 -5.16
C GLY A 344 -12.05 21.05 -3.65
N VAL A 345 -13.10 21.48 -2.93
CA VAL A 345 -13.25 21.27 -1.48
C VAL A 345 -13.81 19.89 -1.15
N VAL A 346 -14.58 19.32 -2.07
CA VAL A 346 -15.16 17.97 -1.96
C VAL A 346 -14.64 17.12 -3.12
N ALA A 347 -14.26 15.89 -2.84
CA ALA A 347 -13.88 14.90 -3.84
C ALA A 347 -14.86 13.74 -3.86
N MET A 348 -14.94 13.05 -5.00
CA MET A 348 -15.52 11.73 -5.13
C MET A 348 -14.55 10.69 -4.57
N LEU A 349 -15.07 9.67 -3.89
CA LEU A 349 -14.30 8.50 -3.48
C LEU A 349 -13.82 7.71 -4.71
N TYR A 350 -14.65 7.66 -5.76
CA TYR A 350 -14.36 6.97 -7.03
C TYR A 350 -14.45 7.95 -8.21
N PRO A 351 -13.44 8.81 -8.44
CA PRO A 351 -13.51 9.85 -9.47
C PRO A 351 -13.49 9.28 -10.89
N ASP A 352 -12.78 8.18 -11.14
CA ASP A 352 -12.71 7.52 -12.44
C ASP A 352 -14.02 6.79 -12.83
N LYS A 353 -14.92 6.60 -11.85
CA LYS A 353 -16.24 5.99 -12.03
C LYS A 353 -17.31 6.84 -11.35
N PRO A 354 -17.71 8.00 -11.91
CA PRO A 354 -18.65 8.92 -11.27
C PRO A 354 -20.00 8.28 -10.90
N LYS A 355 -20.41 7.25 -11.64
CA LYS A 355 -21.64 6.47 -11.41
C LYS A 355 -21.42 5.20 -10.58
N HIS A 356 -20.31 5.10 -9.83
CA HIS A 356 -20.04 3.94 -8.98
C HIS A 356 -21.19 3.72 -7.96
N PRO A 357 -21.69 2.49 -7.78
CA PRO A 357 -22.82 2.21 -6.88
C PRO A 357 -22.51 2.54 -5.40
N ARG A 358 -21.23 2.54 -5.02
CA ARG A 358 -20.75 2.95 -3.68
C ARG A 358 -20.15 4.36 -3.65
N GLN A 359 -20.51 5.25 -4.58
CA GLN A 359 -19.98 6.61 -4.62
C GLN A 359 -20.25 7.35 -3.30
N LYS A 360 -19.17 7.80 -2.65
CA LYS A 360 -19.18 8.66 -1.48
C LYS A 360 -18.40 9.92 -1.80
N TYR A 361 -18.64 10.95 -1.01
CA TYR A 361 -18.02 12.25 -1.14
C TYR A 361 -17.35 12.60 0.18
N LEU A 362 -16.20 13.24 0.10
CA LEU A 362 -15.35 13.54 1.25
C LEU A 362 -14.66 14.88 1.06
N LEU A 363 -14.27 15.51 2.17
CA LEU A 363 -13.47 16.72 2.10
C LEU A 363 -12.07 16.42 1.56
N THR A 364 -11.62 17.26 0.65
CA THR A 364 -10.22 17.31 0.24
C THR A 364 -9.39 17.99 1.34
N ALA A 365 -8.07 18.02 1.19
CA ALA A 365 -7.21 18.88 2.03
C ALA A 365 -7.69 20.34 1.99
N LYS A 366 -8.22 20.76 0.84
CA LYS A 366 -8.79 22.08 0.62
C LYS A 366 -10.05 22.30 1.48
N GLY A 367 -11.01 21.38 1.47
CA GLY A 367 -12.20 21.44 2.32
C GLY A 367 -11.92 21.32 3.83
N LEU A 368 -10.93 20.50 4.22
CA LEU A 368 -10.53 20.34 5.62
C LEU A 368 -9.89 21.60 6.21
N ALA A 369 -9.07 22.32 5.43
CA ALA A 369 -8.45 23.56 5.87
C ALA A 369 -9.50 24.62 6.25
N LEU A 370 -10.52 24.79 5.39
CA LEU A 370 -11.64 25.71 5.63
C LEU A 370 -12.46 25.36 6.88
N LEU A 371 -12.65 24.07 7.17
CA LEU A 371 -13.34 23.62 8.37
C LEU A 371 -12.58 24.00 9.66
N THR A 372 -11.23 23.96 9.63
CA THR A 372 -10.38 24.34 10.77
C THR A 372 -10.22 25.84 11.00
N GLU A 373 -10.34 26.68 9.97
CA GLU A 373 -10.29 28.13 10.13
C GLU A 373 -11.52 28.67 10.88
N LYS A 374 -12.70 28.06 10.68
CA LYS A 374 -13.96 28.46 11.32
C LYS A 374 -14.08 28.03 12.79
N THR A 375 -13.35 26.99 13.22
CA THR A 375 -13.32 26.55 14.63
C THR A 375 -12.38 27.38 15.50
N LYS A 376 -11.60 28.29 14.90
CA LYS A 376 -10.71 29.24 15.59
C LYS A 376 -11.25 30.68 15.60
N GLY A 377 -12.40 30.93 14.96
CA GLY A 377 -13.06 32.23 14.89
C GLY A 377 -14.18 32.37 15.90
#